data_AF-A0A432TBC9-F1
#
_entry.id   AF-A0A432TBC9-F1
#
_cell.length_a   1.000
_cell.length_b   1.000
_cell.length_c   1.000
_cell.angle_alpha   90.00
_cell.angle_beta   90.00
_cell.angle_gamma   90.00
#
_symmetry.space_group_name_H-M   'P 1'
#
loop_
_entity.id
_entity.type
_entity.pdbx_description
1 polymer ?
#
loop_
_entity_poly.entity_id
_entity_poly.type
_entity_poly.pdbx_seq_one_letter_code
_entity_poly.pdbx_strand_id
1 'polypeptide(L)'
;MTLKKRSPLLQAFEVVLFAMVIVGIGYYVDKEDALLIHYDFSFLILWLAIVTLFYGLAMGLVMWVTFAGLTTFLYIEDPIYITVLLENLAFVFLFGLFFSNLHSEIDKSKIQNRYFQLRLKELTSAFFTLKISHDKLESI
;
A
#
# COMPACT_ATOMS: atom_id res chain seq x y z
N MET A 1 5.62 -8.41 -4.27
CA MET A 1 6.52 -7.58 -5.09
C MET A 1 7.12 -6.52 -4.17
N THR A 2 8.21 -6.87 -3.49
CA THR A 2 8.88 -5.96 -2.55
C THR A 2 9.71 -4.99 -3.38
N LEU A 3 9.21 -3.76 -3.56
CA LEU A 3 10.04 -2.69 -4.09
C LEU A 3 11.31 -2.65 -3.22
N LYS A 4 12.43 -2.90 -3.89
CA LYS A 4 13.81 -2.71 -3.46
C LYS A 4 13.85 -1.69 -2.33
N LYS A 5 14.47 -2.05 -1.20
CA LYS A 5 14.69 -1.28 0.04
C LYS A 5 15.15 0.16 -0.26
N ARG A 6 14.26 1.00 -0.78
CA ARG A 6 14.46 2.42 -1.06
C ARG A 6 14.42 3.11 0.29
N SER A 7 15.34 4.06 0.52
CA SER A 7 15.40 4.75 1.80
C SER A 7 14.01 5.34 2.11
N PRO A 8 13.55 5.25 3.37
CA PRO A 8 12.24 5.79 3.75
C PRO A 8 12.16 7.29 3.43
N LEU A 9 13.29 8.00 3.49
CA LEU A 9 13.39 9.40 3.12
C LEU A 9 13.09 9.66 1.63
N LEU A 10 13.55 8.79 0.72
CA LEU A 10 13.27 8.95 -0.70
C LEU A 10 11.78 8.73 -1.01
N GLN A 11 11.18 7.74 -0.35
CA GLN A 11 9.74 7.48 -0.48
C GLN A 11 8.91 8.64 0.07
N ALA A 12 9.29 9.19 1.23
CA ALA A 12 8.62 10.36 1.79
C ALA A 12 8.73 11.57 0.84
N PHE A 13 9.89 11.79 0.22
CA PHE A 13 10.06 12.86 -0.77
C PHE A 13 9.17 12.66 -2.01
N GLU A 14 9.10 11.44 -2.54
CA GLU A 14 8.19 11.10 -3.65
C GLU A 14 6.73 11.37 -3.28
N VAL A 15 6.29 10.96 -2.09
CA VAL A 15 4.92 11.16 -1.60
C VAL A 15 4.58 12.64 -1.43
N VAL A 16 5.51 13.44 -0.89
CA VAL A 16 5.31 14.88 -0.74
C VAL A 16 5.24 15.57 -2.11
N LEU A 17 6.08 15.15 -3.07
CA LEU A 17 6.02 15.64 -4.45
C LEU A 17 4.69 15.29 -5.11
N PHE A 18 4.21 14.06 -4.94
CA PHE A 18 2.88 13.65 -5.40
C PHE A 18 1.76 14.48 -4.78
N ALA A 19 1.82 14.74 -3.46
CA ALA A 19 0.84 15.57 -2.78
C ALA A 19 0.83 17.00 -3.35
N MET A 20 1.99 17.60 -3.61
CA MET A 20 2.10 18.92 -4.24
C MET A 20 1.51 18.95 -5.66
N VAL A 21 1.74 17.91 -6.46
CA VAL A 21 1.16 17.81 -7.82
C VAL A 21 -0.37 17.71 -7.75
N ILE A 22 -0.90 16.93 -6.81
CA ILE A 22 -2.36 16.78 -6.63
C ILE A 22 -2.99 18.12 -6.25
N VAL A 23 -2.39 18.86 -5.32
CA VAL A 23 -2.89 20.20 -4.94
C VAL A 23 -2.73 21.19 -6.10
N GLY A 24 -1.65 21.11 -6.88
CA GLY A 24 -1.48 21.94 -8.07
C GLY A 24 -2.53 21.68 -9.15
N ILE A 25 -2.94 20.41 -9.33
CA ILE A 25 -4.05 20.04 -10.22
C ILE A 25 -5.36 20.59 -9.67
N GLY A 26 -5.61 20.46 -8.36
CA GLY A 26 -6.81 21.00 -7.71
C GLY A 26 -6.92 22.52 -7.88
N TYR A 27 -5.82 23.26 -7.70
CA TYR A 27 -5.76 24.71 -7.92
C TYR A 27 -6.03 25.12 -9.38
N TYR A 28 -5.70 24.26 -10.35
CA TYR A 28 -6.01 24.52 -11.76
C TYR A 28 -7.49 24.29 -12.08
N VAL A 29 -8.14 23.33 -11.41
CA VAL A 29 -9.55 23.00 -11.60
C VAL A 29 -10.44 24.04 -10.93
N ASP A 30 -10.13 24.40 -9.68
CA ASP A 30 -10.85 25.42 -8.94
C ASP A 30 -9.86 26.28 -8.13
N LYS A 31 -9.85 27.59 -8.40
CA LYS A 31 -8.93 28.52 -7.74
C LYS A 31 -9.37 28.86 -6.33
N GLU A 32 -10.66 28.77 -6.04
CA GLU A 32 -11.20 29.03 -4.70
C GLU A 32 -11.20 27.75 -3.85
N ASP A 33 -11.21 26.58 -4.49
CA ASP A 33 -11.17 25.29 -3.80
C ASP A 33 -10.06 24.34 -4.32
N ALA A 34 -8.81 24.70 -4.04
CA ALA A 34 -7.61 23.95 -4.44
C ALA A 34 -7.56 22.49 -3.96
N LEU A 35 -8.31 22.13 -2.92
CA LEU A 35 -8.40 20.79 -2.37
C LEU A 35 -9.77 20.12 -2.60
N LEU A 36 -10.67 20.79 -3.35
CA LEU A 36 -12.02 20.34 -3.70
C LEU A 36 -12.83 19.89 -2.47
N ILE A 37 -12.66 20.60 -1.35
CA ILE A 37 -13.23 20.27 -0.04
C ILE A 37 -14.75 20.51 -0.01
N HIS A 38 -15.26 21.44 -0.83
CA HIS A 38 -16.68 21.80 -0.90
C HIS A 38 -17.51 20.88 -1.81
N TYR A 39 -16.88 19.92 -2.49
CA TYR A 39 -17.60 18.91 -3.24
C TYR A 39 -18.06 17.78 -2.31
N ASP A 40 -19.25 17.22 -2.57
CA ASP A 40 -19.84 16.10 -1.80
C ASP A 40 -18.92 14.86 -1.72
N PHE A 41 -17.95 14.75 -2.63
CA PHE A 41 -16.99 13.66 -2.68
C PHE A 41 -15.55 14.16 -2.50
N SER A 42 -14.92 13.76 -1.40
CA SER A 42 -13.52 14.07 -1.11
C SER A 42 -12.57 13.23 -1.98
N PHE A 43 -12.07 13.83 -3.06
CA PHE A 43 -11.06 13.22 -3.92
C PHE A 43 -9.74 12.91 -3.19
N LEU A 44 -9.50 13.56 -2.04
CA LEU A 44 -8.34 13.29 -1.19
C LEU A 44 -8.31 11.85 -0.68
N ILE A 45 -9.49 11.27 -0.40
CA ILE A 45 -9.60 9.89 0.09
C ILE A 45 -9.04 8.90 -0.92
N LEU A 46 -9.27 9.12 -2.23
CA LEU A 46 -8.73 8.24 -3.28
C LEU A 46 -7.21 8.26 -3.30
N TRP A 47 -6.61 9.44 -3.19
CA TRP A 47 -5.15 9.58 -3.19
C TRP A 47 -4.53 9.00 -1.91
N LEU A 48 -5.14 9.25 -0.76
CA LEU A 48 -4.76 8.66 0.52
C LEU A 48 -4.88 7.13 0.47
N ALA A 49 -5.91 6.58 -0.17
CA ALA A 49 -6.07 5.15 -0.35
C ALA A 49 -4.92 4.56 -1.17
N ILE A 50 -4.61 5.15 -2.33
CA ILE A 50 -3.52 4.69 -3.19
C ILE A 50 -2.20 4.72 -2.43
N VAL A 51 -1.82 5.84 -1.81
CA VAL A 51 -0.54 5.91 -1.11
C VAL A 51 -0.48 4.94 0.07
N THR A 52 -1.55 4.86 0.86
CA THR A 52 -1.56 4.00 2.05
C THR A 52 -1.56 2.51 1.72
N LEU A 53 -2.26 2.08 0.67
CA LEU A 53 -2.30 0.68 0.24
C LEU A 53 -1.02 0.22 -0.46
N PHE A 54 -0.30 1.11 -1.14
CA PHE A 54 0.92 0.73 -1.87
C PHE A 54 2.19 0.94 -1.06
N TYR A 55 2.28 2.01 -0.28
CA TYR A 55 3.47 2.39 0.49
C TYR A 55 3.33 2.12 2.00
N GLY A 56 2.12 1.76 2.45
CA GLY A 56 1.83 1.43 3.84
C GLY A 56 1.41 2.65 4.70
N LEU A 57 1.03 2.35 5.94
CA LEU A 57 0.46 3.33 6.88
C LEU A 57 1.39 4.52 7.16
N ALA A 58 2.70 4.28 7.30
CA ALA A 58 3.67 5.34 7.58
C ALA A 58 3.68 6.43 6.48
N MET A 59 3.66 6.01 5.22
CA MET A 59 3.64 6.95 4.09
C MET A 59 2.27 7.59 3.89
N GLY A 60 1.19 6.86 4.18
CA GLY A 60 -0.16 7.43 4.25
C GLY A 60 -0.26 8.59 5.26
N LEU A 61 0.34 8.43 6.44
CA LEU A 61 0.42 9.49 7.45
C LEU A 61 1.26 10.68 7.00
N VAL A 62 2.40 10.45 6.34
CA VAL A 62 3.21 11.56 5.77
C VAL A 62 2.40 12.37 4.76
N MET A 63 1.65 11.69 3.89
CA MET A 63 0.76 12.35 2.93
C MET A 63 -0.34 13.13 3.64
N TRP A 64 -0.97 12.55 4.65
CA TRP A 64 -2.00 13.22 5.45
C TRP A 64 -1.47 14.46 6.16
N VAL A 65 -0.29 14.40 6.79
CA VAL A 65 0.35 15.57 7.43
C VAL A 65 0.65 16.66 6.41
N THR A 66 1.09 16.28 5.20
CA THR A 66 1.33 17.23 4.11
C THR A 66 0.04 17.91 3.68
N PHE A 67 -1.05 17.16 3.50
CA PHE A 67 -2.36 17.72 3.22
C PHE A 67 -2.86 18.60 4.36
N ALA A 68 -2.71 18.18 5.62
CA ALA A 68 -3.08 18.97 6.79
C ALA A 68 -2.37 20.33 6.85
N GLY A 69 -1.07 20.35 6.53
CA GLY A 69 -0.30 21.58 6.45
C GLY A 69 -0.80 22.50 5.33
N LEU A 70 -1.09 21.94 4.15
CA LEU A 70 -1.59 22.70 3.00
C LEU A 70 -3.01 23.22 3.24
N THR A 71 -3.91 22.41 3.80
CA THR A 71 -5.28 22.82 4.12
C THR A 71 -5.28 23.93 5.17
N THR A 72 -4.45 23.83 6.20
CA THR A 72 -4.35 24.87 7.25
C THR A 72 -3.85 26.20 6.67
N PHE A 73 -2.93 26.15 5.71
CA PHE A 73 -2.42 27.37 5.07
C PHE A 73 -3.44 28.02 4.13
N LEU A 74 -4.26 27.23 3.43
CA LEU A 74 -5.19 27.71 2.41
C LEU A 74 -6.59 28.06 2.95
N TYR A 75 -7.07 27.37 3.99
CA TYR A 75 -8.46 27.44 4.49
C TYR A 75 -8.54 27.82 5.97
N ILE A 76 -7.67 28.70 6.43
CA ILE A 76 -7.54 29.05 7.86
C ILE A 76 -8.84 29.58 8.48
N GLU A 77 -9.77 30.10 7.65
CA GLU A 77 -11.03 30.71 8.08
C GLU A 77 -12.22 29.75 8.08
N ASP A 78 -12.13 28.58 7.44
CA ASP A 78 -13.26 27.66 7.25
C ASP A 78 -13.29 26.50 8.27
N PRO A 79 -14.29 26.40 9.16
CA PRO A 79 -14.34 25.32 10.15
C PRO A 79 -14.53 23.92 9.52
N ILE A 80 -14.94 23.84 8.26
CA ILE A 80 -15.21 22.60 7.51
C ILE A 80 -13.92 21.79 7.25
N TYR A 81 -12.73 22.43 7.18
CA TYR A 81 -11.51 21.68 6.93
C TYR A 81 -11.19 20.68 8.05
N ILE A 82 -11.56 20.98 9.30
CA ILE A 82 -11.26 20.12 10.46
C ILE A 82 -12.00 18.80 10.35
N THR A 83 -13.29 18.83 9.97
CA THR A 83 -14.10 17.62 9.81
C THR A 83 -13.56 16.75 8.68
N VAL A 84 -13.26 17.36 7.53
CA VAL A 84 -12.70 16.65 6.37
C VAL A 84 -11.33 16.06 6.68
N LEU A 85 -10.47 16.78 7.42
CA LEU A 85 -9.16 16.27 7.81
C LEU A 85 -9.27 15.06 8.74
N LEU A 86 -10.22 15.09 9.67
CA LEU A 86 -10.46 14.02 10.62
C LEU A 86 -11.04 12.76 9.95
N GLU A 87 -11.98 12.95 9.02
CA GLU A 87 -12.51 11.87 8.18
C GLU A 87 -11.39 11.21 7.36
N ASN A 88 -10.57 12.03 6.68
CA ASN A 88 -9.41 11.56 5.93
C ASN A 88 -8.44 10.78 6.81
N LEU A 89 -8.21 11.20 8.06
CA LEU A 89 -7.34 10.49 9.00
C LEU A 89 -7.90 9.10 9.34
N ALA A 90 -9.20 9.01 9.62
CA ALA A 90 -9.86 7.73 9.89
C ALA A 90 -9.71 6.76 8.71
N PHE A 91 -9.85 7.25 7.49
CA PHE A 91 -9.64 6.44 6.28
C PHE A 91 -8.18 6.00 6.11
N VAL A 92 -7.18 6.83 6.42
CA VAL A 92 -5.76 6.42 6.38
C VAL A 92 -5.50 5.26 7.34
N PHE A 93 -6.03 5.31 8.56
CA PHE A 93 -5.91 4.19 9.50
C PHE A 93 -6.61 2.94 8.98
N LEU A 94 -7.80 3.09 8.41
CA LEU A 94 -8.55 1.99 7.81
C LEU A 94 -7.71 1.34 6.68
N PHE A 95 -7.23 2.13 5.71
CA PHE A 95 -6.41 1.63 4.61
C PHE A 95 -5.11 0.98 5.10
N GLY A 96 -4.49 1.54 6.14
CA GLY A 96 -3.29 0.97 6.73
C GLY A 96 -3.54 -0.38 7.41
N LEU A 97 -4.69 -0.57 8.03
CA LEU A 97 -5.11 -1.86 8.59
C LEU A 97 -5.32 -2.90 7.47
N PHE A 98 -5.98 -2.51 6.38
CA PHE A 98 -6.13 -3.36 5.20
C PHE A 98 -4.79 -3.74 4.57
N PHE A 99 -3.86 -2.78 4.45
CA PHE A 99 -2.51 -3.05 3.96
C PHE A 99 -1.80 -4.10 4.82
N SER A 100 -1.82 -3.91 6.14
CA SER A 100 -1.19 -4.84 7.08
C SER A 100 -1.79 -6.24 6.98
N ASN A 101 -3.12 -6.34 6.95
CA ASN A 101 -3.82 -7.62 6.85
C ASN A 101 -3.51 -8.32 5.51
N LEU A 102 -3.57 -7.58 4.40
CA LEU A 102 -3.26 -8.12 3.08
C LEU A 102 -1.81 -8.61 2.99
N HIS A 103 -0.85 -7.87 3.58
CA HIS A 103 0.54 -8.28 3.60
C HIS A 103 0.74 -9.57 4.41
N SER A 104 0.08 -9.67 5.57
CA SER A 104 0.11 -10.87 6.41
C SER A 104 -0.42 -12.10 5.65
N GLU A 105 -1.55 -11.97 4.95
CA GLU A 105 -2.12 -13.06 4.17
C GLU A 105 -1.23 -13.46 2.98
N ILE A 106 -0.64 -12.47 2.30
CA ILE A 106 0.32 -12.73 1.22
C ILE A 106 1.53 -13.52 1.76
N ASP A 107 2.05 -13.16 2.94
CA ASP A 107 3.22 -13.83 3.51
C ASP A 107 2.90 -15.24 4.01
N LYS A 108 1.74 -15.45 4.64
CA LYS A 108 1.23 -16.80 4.96
C LYS A 108 1.13 -17.66 3.70
N SER A 109 0.54 -17.13 2.63
CA SER A 109 0.39 -17.83 1.35
C SER A 109 1.74 -18.22 0.73
N LYS A 110 2.74 -17.31 0.74
CA LYS A 110 4.10 -17.62 0.27
C LYS A 110 4.75 -18.74 1.08
N ILE A 111 4.60 -18.72 2.41
CA ILE A 111 5.18 -19.74 3.28
C ILE A 111 4.56 -21.11 2.99
N GLN A 112 3.23 -21.18 2.88
CA GLN A 112 2.52 -22.41 2.53
C GLN A 112 2.93 -22.94 1.15
N ASN A 113 2.98 -22.07 0.14
CA ASN A 113 3.38 -22.47 -1.21
C ASN A 113 4.82 -23.00 -1.24
N ARG A 114 5.75 -22.33 -0.54
CA ARG A 114 7.14 -22.82 -0.41
C ARG A 114 7.20 -24.18 0.27
N TYR A 115 6.41 -24.40 1.32
CA TYR A 115 6.32 -25.70 1.98
C TYR A 115 5.79 -26.80 1.04
N PHE A 116 4.74 -26.53 0.27
CA PHE A 116 4.21 -27.48 -0.70
C PHE A 116 5.21 -27.81 -1.81
N GLN A 117 5.95 -26.82 -2.32
CA GLN A 117 7.00 -27.06 -3.31
C GLN A 117 8.12 -27.95 -2.77
N LEU A 118 8.54 -27.74 -1.52
CA LEU A 118 9.55 -28.59 -0.87
C LEU A 118 9.05 -30.03 -0.71
N ARG A 119 7.82 -30.21 -0.21
CA ARG A 119 7.21 -31.54 -0.05
C ARG A 119 7.03 -32.28 -1.37
N LEU A 120 6.59 -31.60 -2.42
CA LEU A 120 6.48 -32.19 -3.76
C LEU A 120 7.83 -32.64 -4.31
N LYS A 121 8.89 -31.84 -4.07
CA LYS A 121 10.24 -32.19 -4.48
C LYS A 121 10.75 -33.43 -3.74
N GLU A 122 10.53 -33.51 -2.43
CA GLU A 122 10.86 -34.70 -1.62
C GLU A 122 10.13 -35.94 -2.13
N LEU A 123 8.82 -35.85 -2.35
CA LEU A 123 7.99 -36.95 -2.83
C LEU A 123 8.46 -37.44 -4.21
N THR A 124 8.70 -36.50 -5.13
CA THR A 124 9.18 -36.81 -6.49
C THR A 124 10.53 -37.51 -6.44
N SER A 125 11.46 -37.03 -5.60
CA SER A 125 12.76 -37.68 -5.41
C SER A 125 12.61 -39.10 -4.86
N ALA A 126 11.74 -39.31 -3.88
CA ALA A 126 11.50 -40.64 -3.30
C ALA A 126 10.94 -41.62 -4.35
N PHE A 127 9.96 -41.18 -5.15
CA PHE A 127 9.39 -41.97 -6.24
C PHE A 127 10.42 -42.31 -7.32
N PHE A 128 11.26 -41.35 -7.72
CA PHE A 128 12.33 -41.61 -8.68
C PHE A 128 13.33 -42.65 -8.15
N THR A 129 13.74 -42.53 -6.89
CA THR A 129 14.65 -43.50 -6.26
C THR A 129 14.01 -44.89 -6.20
N LEU A 130 12.73 -44.98 -5.81
CA LEU A 130 11.99 -46.24 -5.79
C LEU A 130 11.92 -46.88 -7.17
N LYS A 131 11.56 -46.10 -8.20
CA LYS A 131 11.51 -46.57 -9.58
C LYS A 131 12.86 -47.10 -10.05
N ILE A 132 13.94 -46.33 -9.86
CA ILE A 132 15.29 -46.75 -10.22
C ILE A 132 15.70 -48.03 -9.47
N SER A 133 15.35 -48.15 -8.19
CA SER A 133 15.66 -49.35 -7.40
C SER A 133 14.94 -50.59 -7.94
N HIS A 134 13.69 -50.44 -8.39
CA HIS A 134 12.88 -51.51 -8.96
C HIS A 134 13.41 -51.94 -10.34
N ASP A 135 13.67 -50.98 -11.23
CA ASP A 135 14.21 -51.24 -12.57
C ASP A 135 15.57 -51.96 -12.49
N LYS A 136 16.37 -51.66 -11.46
CA LYS A 136 17.67 -52.31 -11.23
C LYS A 136 17.53 -53.73 -10.69
N LEU A 137 16.45 -54.03 -9.97
CA LEU A 137 16.13 -55.36 -9.44
C LEU A 137 15.58 -56.31 -10.50
N GLU A 138 14.83 -55.80 -11.48
CA GLU A 138 14.36 -56.59 -12.63
C GLU A 138 15.47 -56.90 -13.65
N SER A 139 16.57 -56.14 -13.64
CA SER A 139 17.70 -56.35 -14.55
C SER A 139 18.72 -57.42 -14.10
N ILE A 140 18.50 -58.06 -12.94
CA ILE A 140 19.32 -59.15 -12.38
C ILE A 140 18.60 -60.47 -12.59
#